data_AF-A0A6P0WS01-F1
#
_entry.id   AF-A0A6P0WS01-F1
#
_cell.length_a   1.000
_cell.length_b   1.000
_cell.length_c   1.000
_cell.angle_alpha   90.00
_cell.angle_beta   90.00
_cell.angle_gamma   90.00
#
_symmetry.space_group_name_H-M   'P 1'
#
loop_
_entity.id
_entity.type
_entity.pdbx_description
1 polymer ?
#
loop_
_entity_poly.entity_id
_entity_poly.type
_entity_poly.pdbx_seq_one_letter_code
_entity_poly.pdbx_strand_id
1 'polypeptide(L)'
;MQAQFNKFHNTIKIDFDDSYIELDKYENLLCQDCSIYKITVSEPSPHFLKSRRQLEIFSYEYRKLLNKIQAKHGKNCKIHILPAVPVSIAVECGRVILPTKDPEIYVCEYYSDQESFQTVLKIN
;
A
#
# COMPACT_ATOMS: atom_id res chain seq x y z
N MET A 1 -1.78 32.51 -13.88
CA MET A 1 -0.94 31.72 -12.95
C MET A 1 -1.68 30.42 -12.64
N GLN A 2 -1.43 29.36 -13.42
CA GLN A 2 -2.04 28.05 -13.17
C GLN A 2 -1.14 27.30 -12.21
N ALA A 3 -1.64 26.97 -11.02
CA ALA A 3 -0.95 26.08 -10.10
C ALA A 3 -0.94 24.67 -10.72
N GLN A 4 0.21 24.24 -11.24
CA GLN A 4 0.45 22.83 -11.52
C GLN A 4 0.59 22.13 -10.16
N PHE A 5 -0.50 21.50 -9.71
CA PHE A 5 -0.42 20.53 -8.63
C PHE A 5 0.30 19.31 -9.19
N ASN A 6 1.61 19.19 -8.92
CA ASN A 6 2.33 17.95 -9.16
C ASN A 6 1.61 16.83 -8.39
N LYS A 7 1.00 15.90 -9.12
CA LYS A 7 0.34 14.72 -8.54
C LYS A 7 1.42 13.80 -8.00
N PHE A 8 1.75 13.95 -6.72
CA PHE A 8 2.66 13.02 -6.04
C PHE A 8 1.96 11.65 -5.89
N HIS A 9 2.54 10.63 -6.51
CA HIS A 9 2.11 9.24 -6.34
C HIS A 9 2.91 8.60 -5.20
N ASN A 10 2.23 7.88 -4.32
CA ASN A 10 2.84 7.15 -3.22
C ASN A 10 2.51 5.68 -3.35
N THR A 11 3.47 4.82 -3.09
CA THR A 11 3.29 3.38 -3.14
C THR A 11 3.54 2.81 -1.76
N ILE A 12 2.54 2.12 -1.21
CA ILE A 12 2.67 1.30 -0.01
C ILE A 12 2.82 -0.14 -0.48
N LYS A 13 4.01 -0.68 -0.27
CA LYS A 13 4.26 -2.11 -0.32
C LYS A 13 3.91 -2.70 1.04
N ILE A 14 2.92 -3.57 1.10
CA ILE A 14 2.63 -4.35 2.31
C ILE A 14 3.08 -5.77 2.02
N ASP A 15 4.15 -6.16 2.68
CA ASP A 15 4.93 -7.35 2.32
C ASP A 15 5.16 -8.20 3.55
N PHE A 16 4.32 -9.23 3.68
CA PHE A 16 4.39 -10.20 4.76
C PHE A 16 4.66 -11.62 4.25
N ASP A 17 4.92 -11.75 2.96
CA ASP A 17 5.34 -12.98 2.32
C ASP A 17 6.85 -12.95 2.07
N ASP A 18 7.47 -14.11 1.95
CA ASP A 18 8.90 -14.25 1.61
C ASP A 18 9.14 -14.03 0.09
N SER A 19 8.08 -13.70 -0.65
CA SER A 19 8.17 -13.34 -2.06
C SER A 19 8.84 -11.97 -2.20
N TYR A 20 10.15 -12.02 -2.39
CA TYR A 20 10.96 -10.85 -2.72
C TYR A 20 10.58 -10.34 -4.12
N ILE A 21 9.57 -9.47 -4.20
CA ILE A 21 9.32 -8.71 -5.42
C ILE A 21 10.35 -7.58 -5.44
N GLU A 22 11.36 -7.73 -6.32
CA GLU A 22 12.40 -6.75 -6.57
C GLU A 22 11.83 -5.44 -7.12
N LEU A 23 12.61 -4.35 -6.94
CA LEU A 23 12.14 -3.00 -7.24
C LEU A 23 11.91 -2.77 -8.75
N ASP A 24 12.65 -3.50 -9.58
CA ASP A 24 12.60 -3.52 -11.05
C ASP A 24 11.20 -3.88 -11.59
N LYS A 25 10.50 -4.81 -10.93
CA LYS A 25 9.12 -5.19 -11.31
C LYS A 25 8.11 -4.08 -11.11
N TYR A 26 8.46 -3.03 -10.38
CA TYR A 26 7.58 -1.89 -10.15
C TYR A 26 7.83 -0.72 -11.11
N GLU A 27 8.77 -0.80 -12.06
CA GLU A 27 9.06 0.32 -12.98
C GLU A 27 7.82 0.83 -13.72
N ASN A 28 6.89 -0.07 -14.06
CA ASN A 28 5.62 0.28 -14.71
C ASN A 28 4.60 0.93 -13.77
N LEU A 29 4.74 0.79 -12.45
CA LEU A 29 3.86 1.35 -11.43
C LEU A 29 4.43 2.62 -10.78
N LEU A 30 5.75 2.71 -10.68
CA LEU A 30 6.48 3.76 -10.01
C LEU A 30 6.84 4.85 -11.01
N CYS A 31 6.12 5.97 -10.99
CA CYS A 31 6.65 7.17 -11.61
C CYS A 31 7.97 7.56 -10.91
N GLN A 32 8.87 8.25 -11.63
CA GLN A 32 10.18 8.68 -11.09
C GLN A 32 10.09 9.45 -9.76
N ASP A 33 8.95 10.10 -9.47
CA ASP A 33 8.73 10.90 -8.26
C ASP A 33 7.91 10.19 -7.17
N CYS A 34 7.88 8.85 -7.15
CA CYS A 34 7.11 8.11 -6.14
C CYS A 34 7.88 7.89 -4.82
N SER A 35 7.17 8.01 -3.69
CA SER A 35 7.69 7.55 -2.40
C SER A 35 7.22 6.12 -2.12
N ILE A 36 8.14 5.23 -1.79
CA ILE A 36 7.86 3.84 -1.42
C ILE A 36 7.88 3.68 0.10
N TYR A 37 6.84 3.05 0.64
CA TYR A 37 6.73 2.71 2.04
C TYR A 37 6.55 1.20 2.20
N LYS A 38 7.12 0.60 3.24
CA LYS A 38 7.03 -0.84 3.52
C LYS A 38 6.52 -1.10 4.94
N ILE A 39 5.54 -1.99 5.07
CA ILE A 39 5.21 -2.66 6.34
C ILE A 39 5.55 -4.13 6.17
N THR A 40 6.29 -4.69 7.12
CA THR A 40 6.75 -6.08 7.09
C THR A 40 7.00 -6.60 8.51
N VAL A 41 7.34 -7.88 8.63
CA VAL A 41 7.81 -8.51 9.87
C VAL A 41 9.26 -8.95 9.71
N SER A 42 9.92 -9.31 10.82
CA SER A 42 11.31 -9.76 10.80
C SER A 42 11.53 -11.03 9.95
N GLU A 43 10.56 -11.94 9.98
CA GLU A 43 10.56 -13.20 9.23
C GLU A 43 9.23 -13.29 8.45
N PRO A 44 9.18 -12.76 7.22
CA PRO A 44 8.00 -12.86 6.37
C PRO A 44 7.65 -14.31 6.08
N SER A 45 6.36 -14.65 6.17
CA SER A 45 5.86 -15.99 5.93
C SER A 45 4.33 -15.92 5.88
N PRO A 46 3.65 -16.65 4.98
CA PRO A 46 2.19 -16.76 5.01
C PRO A 46 1.62 -17.23 6.38
N HIS A 47 2.44 -17.88 7.20
CA HIS A 47 2.08 -18.38 8.54
C HIS A 47 2.42 -17.43 9.70
N PHE A 48 2.91 -16.21 9.43
CA PHE A 48 3.33 -15.28 10.49
C PHE A 48 2.14 -14.84 11.38
N LEU A 49 0.95 -14.74 10.80
CA LEU A 49 -0.25 -14.26 11.47
C LEU A 49 -0.93 -15.40 12.23
N LYS A 50 -0.76 -15.42 13.55
CA LYS A 50 -1.21 -16.49 14.45
C LYS A 50 -2.25 -16.03 15.48
N SER A 51 -2.51 -14.73 15.58
CA SER A 51 -3.39 -14.19 16.60
C SER A 51 -4.08 -12.89 16.17
N ARG A 52 -5.23 -12.62 16.79
CA ARG A 52 -5.95 -11.35 16.67
C ARG A 52 -5.11 -10.16 17.11
N ARG A 53 -4.28 -10.34 18.15
CA ARG A 53 -3.38 -9.28 18.65
C ARG A 53 -2.40 -8.82 17.58
N GLN A 54 -1.85 -9.72 16.77
CA GLN A 54 -0.96 -9.35 15.66
C GLN A 54 -1.73 -8.55 14.59
N LEU A 55 -2.97 -8.93 14.31
CA LEU A 55 -3.84 -8.21 13.38
C LEU A 55 -4.16 -6.78 13.88
N GLU A 56 -4.40 -6.64 15.19
CA GLU A 56 -4.59 -5.34 15.83
C GLU A 56 -3.34 -4.47 15.74
N ILE A 57 -2.16 -5.02 16.04
CA ILE A 57 -0.87 -4.31 15.90
C ILE A 57 -0.67 -3.84 14.45
N PHE A 58 -0.91 -4.71 13.48
CA PHE A 58 -0.86 -4.35 12.06
C PHE A 58 -1.79 -3.16 11.76
N SER A 59 -3.04 -3.21 12.21
CA SER A 59 -4.04 -2.17 11.96
C SER A 59 -3.58 -0.79 12.48
N TYR A 60 -2.93 -0.75 13.65
CA TYR A 60 -2.36 0.47 14.22
C TYR A 60 -1.20 1.02 13.39
N GLU A 61 -0.25 0.16 13.01
CA GLU A 61 0.91 0.58 12.22
C GLU A 61 0.51 1.02 10.81
N TYR A 62 -0.43 0.32 10.17
CA TYR A 62 -0.99 0.72 8.89
C TYR A 62 -1.69 2.09 8.98
N ARG A 63 -2.44 2.34 10.06
CA ARG A 63 -3.07 3.64 10.29
C ARG A 63 -2.08 4.77 10.51
N LYS A 64 -1.03 4.53 11.29
CA LYS A 64 0.06 5.48 11.47
C LYS A 64 0.73 5.79 10.13
N LEU A 65 0.94 4.79 9.29
CA LEU A 65 1.52 4.96 7.98
C LEU A 65 0.66 5.84 7.07
N LEU A 66 -0.65 5.58 6.97
CA LEU A 66 -1.55 6.42 6.15
C LEU A 66 -1.51 7.89 6.61
N ASN A 67 -1.58 8.14 7.92
CA ASN A 67 -1.47 9.49 8.46
C ASN A 67 -0.11 10.13 8.12
N LYS A 68 0.99 9.38 8.21
CA LYS A 68 2.34 9.87 7.89
C LYS A 68 2.47 10.24 6.40
N ILE A 69 1.93 9.42 5.51
CA ILE A 69 1.91 9.68 4.07
C ILE A 69 1.10 10.93 3.76
N GLN A 70 -0.13 11.02 4.28
CA GLN A 70 -0.99 12.18 4.09
C GLN A 70 -0.37 13.46 4.65
N ALA A 71 0.27 13.41 5.83
CA ALA A 71 0.92 14.57 6.43
C ALA A 71 2.11 15.06 5.59
N LYS A 72 2.87 14.14 4.97
CA LYS A 72 4.03 14.48 4.14
C LYS A 72 3.63 14.98 2.75
N HIS A 73 2.61 14.38 2.14
CA HIS A 73 2.30 14.56 0.71
C HIS A 73 0.96 15.28 0.44
N GLY A 74 0.23 15.62 1.50
CA GLY A 74 -1.06 16.31 1.43
C GLY A 74 -2.25 15.38 1.27
N LYS A 75 -3.46 15.95 1.45
CA LYS A 75 -4.73 15.19 1.42
C LYS A 75 -5.04 14.55 0.07
N ASN A 76 -4.59 15.16 -1.03
CA ASN A 76 -4.93 14.74 -2.39
C ASN A 76 -3.90 13.79 -3.01
N CYS A 77 -2.96 13.27 -2.21
CA CYS A 77 -1.98 12.31 -2.71
C CYS A 77 -2.66 11.01 -3.12
N LYS A 78 -2.07 10.25 -4.04
CA LYS A 78 -2.57 8.91 -4.39
C LYS A 78 -1.76 7.85 -3.68
N ILE A 79 -2.43 6.81 -3.19
CA ILE A 79 -1.79 5.69 -2.52
C ILE A 79 -2.05 4.42 -3.33
N HIS A 80 -0.99 3.82 -3.87
CA HIS A 80 -1.03 2.51 -4.50
C HIS A 80 -0.65 1.45 -3.47
N ILE A 81 -1.49 0.43 -3.26
CA ILE A 81 -1.22 -0.68 -2.34
C ILE A 81 -0.89 -1.92 -3.15
N LEU A 82 0.22 -2.55 -2.79
CA LEU A 82 0.66 -3.84 -3.33
C LEU A 82 0.52 -4.88 -2.22
N PRO A 83 -0.58 -5.66 -2.20
CA PRO A 83 -0.89 -6.56 -1.10
C PRO A 83 -0.32 -7.96 -1.33
N ALA A 84 0.93 -8.20 -0.92
CA ALA A 84 1.50 -9.54 -0.81
C ALA A 84 1.26 -10.08 0.61
N VAL A 85 -0.01 -10.33 0.96
CA VAL A 85 -0.44 -10.53 2.35
C VAL A 85 -1.54 -11.57 2.52
N PRO A 86 -1.68 -12.20 3.70
CA PRO A 86 -2.84 -13.02 4.03
C PRO A 86 -4.17 -12.24 3.94
N VAL A 87 -5.26 -12.93 3.59
CA VAL A 87 -6.59 -12.33 3.40
C VAL A 87 -7.04 -11.47 4.59
N SER A 88 -6.80 -11.93 5.82
CA SER A 88 -7.14 -11.18 7.04
C SER A 88 -6.48 -9.80 7.11
N ILE A 89 -5.22 -9.70 6.67
CA ILE A 89 -4.50 -8.41 6.59
C ILE A 89 -5.11 -7.54 5.49
N ALA A 90 -5.43 -8.11 4.33
CA ALA A 90 -6.07 -7.37 3.24
C ALA A 90 -7.45 -6.79 3.67
N VAL A 91 -8.25 -7.57 4.40
CA VAL A 91 -9.53 -7.11 4.97
C VAL A 91 -9.30 -5.96 5.95
N GLU A 92 -8.30 -6.06 6.83
CA GLU A 92 -7.96 -4.97 7.75
C GLU A 92 -7.54 -3.70 7.04
N CYS A 93 -6.77 -3.80 5.94
CA CYS A 93 -6.41 -2.65 5.12
C CYS A 93 -7.65 -1.87 4.69
N GLY A 94 -8.69 -2.56 4.24
CA GLY A 94 -9.98 -1.95 3.88
C GLY A 94 -10.72 -1.41 5.11
N ARG A 95 -10.84 -2.23 6.17
CA ARG A 95 -11.63 -1.96 7.37
C ARG A 95 -11.25 -0.65 8.06
N VAL A 96 -9.96 -0.31 8.11
CA VAL A 96 -9.50 0.88 8.84
C VAL A 96 -9.55 2.17 8.02
N ILE A 97 -9.84 2.12 6.72
CA ILE A 97 -9.92 3.32 5.87
C ILE A 97 -11.06 4.22 6.34
N LEU A 98 -10.79 5.53 6.36
CA LEU A 98 -11.75 6.58 6.72
C LEU A 98 -12.14 7.34 5.45
N PRO A 99 -13.31 7.09 4.84
CA PRO A 99 -13.62 7.56 3.49
C PRO A 99 -13.56 9.07 3.27
N THR A 100 -13.85 9.86 4.31
CA THR A 100 -13.86 11.33 4.23
C THR A 100 -12.50 11.96 4.54
N LYS A 101 -11.57 11.18 5.09
CA LYS A 101 -10.26 11.65 5.57
C LYS A 101 -9.13 11.14 4.69
N ASP A 102 -9.12 9.85 4.39
CA ASP A 102 -8.00 9.21 3.71
C ASP A 102 -7.98 9.59 2.21
N PRO A 103 -6.79 9.64 1.59
CA PRO A 103 -6.68 9.90 0.15
C PRO A 103 -7.28 8.78 -0.71
N GLU A 104 -7.28 8.96 -2.03
CA GLU A 104 -7.63 7.90 -2.96
C GLU A 104 -6.63 6.73 -2.82
N ILE A 105 -7.17 5.53 -2.63
CA ILE A 105 -6.39 4.30 -2.50
C ILE A 105 -6.67 3.41 -3.71
N TYR A 106 -5.60 2.92 -4.34
CA TYR A 106 -5.59 2.07 -5.52
C TYR A 106 -4.94 0.74 -5.13
N VAL A 107 -5.71 -0.34 -5.07
CA VAL A 107 -5.16 -1.68 -4.82
C VAL A 107 -4.68 -2.23 -6.15
N CYS A 108 -3.45 -2.73 -6.16
CA CYS A 108 -2.78 -3.22 -7.36
C CYS A 108 -2.48 -4.72 -7.25
N GLU A 109 -2.59 -5.42 -8.37
CA GLU A 109 -2.26 -6.84 -8.51
C GLU A 109 -1.18 -7.01 -9.59
N TYR A 110 -0.30 -8.00 -9.41
CA TYR A 110 0.71 -8.35 -10.42
C TYR A 110 0.18 -9.44 -11.35
N TYR A 111 0.17 -9.16 -12.65
CA TYR A 111 -0.20 -10.11 -13.68
C TYR A 111 1.06 -10.61 -14.38
N SER A 112 1.41 -11.88 -14.16
CA SER A 112 2.65 -12.48 -14.65
C SER A 112 2.70 -12.67 -16.16
N ASP A 113 1.54 -12.88 -16.80
CA ASP A 113 1.38 -12.98 -18.25
C ASP A 113 1.67 -11.66 -18.97
N GLN A 114 1.55 -10.54 -18.25
CA GLN A 114 1.74 -9.18 -18.77
C GLN A 114 2.92 -8.47 -18.13
N GLU A 115 3.66 -9.16 -17.26
CA GLU A 115 4.77 -8.64 -16.46
C GLU A 115 4.51 -7.23 -15.90
N SER A 116 3.30 -6.99 -15.41
CA SER A 116 2.86 -5.65 -15.02
C SER A 116 1.89 -5.65 -13.84
N PHE A 117 1.92 -4.54 -13.10
CA PHE A 117 0.94 -4.26 -12.07
C PHE A 117 -0.26 -3.52 -12.65
N GLN A 118 -1.46 -3.95 -12.26
CA GLN A 118 -2.69 -3.27 -12.62
C GLN A 118 -3.48 -2.89 -11.38
N THR A 119 -4.14 -1.74 -11.43
CA THR A 119 -5.11 -1.38 -10.40
C THR A 119 -6.36 -2.22 -10.57
N VAL A 120 -6.72 -2.99 -9.54
CA VAL A 120 -7.88 -3.88 -9.52
C VAL A 120 -9.04 -3.32 -8.68
N LEU A 121 -8.76 -2.41 -7.75
CA LEU A 121 -9.76 -1.78 -6.91
C LEU A 121 -9.37 -0.33 -6.60
N LYS A 122 -10.35 0.57 -6.67
CA LYS A 122 -10.23 1.95 -6.17
C LYS A 122 -11.13 2.15 -4.96
N ILE A 123 -10.60 2.74 -3.91
CA ILE A 123 -11.31 3.11 -2.68
C ILE A 123 -11.25 4.63 -2.51
N ASN A 124 -12.41 5.24 -2.27
CA ASN A 124 -12.71 6.68 -2.25
C ASN A 124 -12.70 7.35 -3.63
#